data_AF-A0A5N6UCF9-F1
#
_entry.id   AF-A0A5N6UCF9-F1
#
_cell.length_a   1.000
_cell.length_b   1.000
_cell.length_c   1.000
_cell.angle_alpha   90.00
_cell.angle_beta   90.00
_cell.angle_gamma   90.00
#
_symmetry.space_group_name_H-M   'P 1'
#
loop_
_entity.id
_entity.type
_entity.pdbx_description
1 polymer ?
#
loop_
_entity_poly.entity_id
_entity_poly.type
_entity_poly.pdbx_seq_one_letter_code
_entity_poly.pdbx_strand_id
1 'polypeptide(L)'
;MANQLTLKLTEVTPDDIPRITEVWFRAFGTPHNLELFPDTPAVHTWWNEANYYDLVNKSYQEYLKVVDVARPGDIIAYGKWDLQPDKCGERYPPWHPESNAELCNQFFGGIENQRKRLMQGRKHYYLDMLATDPEYQRQGAASLLVQWGCDLADRNGAAIYIASSSEGVGLYRKFGFELLEGLDDTPEGVIPMFREPRTAN
;
A
#
# COMPACT_ATOMS: atom_id res chain seq x y z
N MET A 1 -7.93 18.53 -27.37
CA MET A 1 -7.08 18.96 -26.24
C MET A 1 -7.29 17.94 -25.14
N ALA A 2 -6.25 17.19 -24.75
CA ALA A 2 -6.38 16.19 -23.69
C ALA A 2 -6.75 16.92 -22.39
N ASN A 3 -7.81 16.49 -21.72
CA ASN A 3 -8.23 17.06 -20.45
C ASN A 3 -7.14 16.73 -19.42
N GLN A 4 -6.31 17.71 -19.06
CA GLN A 4 -5.19 17.49 -18.16
C GLN A 4 -5.73 17.31 -16.73
N LEU A 5 -5.49 16.15 -16.14
CA LEU A 5 -5.89 15.89 -14.75
C LEU A 5 -5.18 16.87 -13.81
N THR A 6 -5.93 17.41 -12.86
CA THR A 6 -5.36 18.21 -11.76
C THR A 6 -5.42 17.36 -10.51
N LEU A 7 -4.32 16.69 -10.18
CA LEU A 7 -4.29 15.73 -9.08
C LEU A 7 -4.13 16.42 -7.73
N LYS A 8 -4.92 15.98 -6.74
CA LYS A 8 -4.81 16.44 -5.35
C LYS A 8 -4.78 15.26 -4.39
N LEU A 9 -3.82 15.29 -3.45
CA LEU A 9 -3.73 14.35 -2.35
C LEU A 9 -4.61 14.84 -1.18
N THR A 10 -5.40 13.94 -0.62
CA THR A 10 -6.27 14.18 0.56
C THR A 10 -6.32 12.92 1.43
N GLU A 11 -6.85 13.03 2.64
CA GLU A 11 -7.13 11.87 3.50
C GLU A 11 -8.32 11.05 2.99
N VAL A 12 -8.29 9.75 3.27
CA VAL A 12 -9.42 8.84 3.09
C VAL A 12 -10.38 9.02 4.27
N THR A 13 -11.67 9.04 3.97
CA THR A 13 -12.76 9.08 4.94
C THR A 13 -13.55 7.76 4.91
N PRO A 14 -14.37 7.46 5.92
CA PRO A 14 -15.18 6.24 5.90
C PRO A 14 -16.05 6.06 4.64
N ASP A 15 -16.56 7.16 4.08
CA ASP A 15 -17.41 7.13 2.88
C ASP A 15 -16.63 6.72 1.61
N ASP A 16 -15.30 6.82 1.63
CA ASP A 16 -14.43 6.45 0.51
C ASP A 16 -14.13 4.94 0.45
N ILE A 17 -14.43 4.20 1.52
CA ILE A 17 -13.99 2.81 1.70
C ILE A 17 -14.48 1.88 0.57
N PRO A 18 -15.78 1.89 0.19
CA PRO A 18 -16.22 1.09 -0.94
C PRO A 18 -15.42 1.39 -2.21
N ARG A 19 -15.07 2.66 -2.42
CA ARG A 19 -14.36 3.09 -3.62
C ARG A 19 -12.88 2.67 -3.62
N ILE A 20 -12.18 2.73 -2.49
CA ILE A 20 -10.79 2.22 -2.45
C ILE A 20 -10.74 0.70 -2.63
N THR A 21 -11.76 -0.04 -2.17
CA THR A 21 -11.89 -1.48 -2.44
C THR A 21 -12.08 -1.75 -3.92
N GLU A 22 -12.94 -1.00 -4.61
CA GLU A 22 -13.06 -1.08 -6.08
C GLU A 22 -11.73 -0.78 -6.80
N VAL A 23 -11.00 0.24 -6.36
CA VAL A 23 -9.68 0.58 -6.91
C VAL A 23 -8.69 -0.55 -6.69
N TRP A 24 -8.74 -1.22 -5.53
CA TRP A 24 -7.91 -2.40 -5.26
C TRP A 24 -8.19 -3.52 -6.26
N PHE A 25 -9.46 -3.93 -6.44
CA PHE A 25 -9.81 -5.00 -7.39
C PHE A 25 -9.48 -4.64 -8.84
N ARG A 26 -9.60 -3.36 -9.22
CA ARG A 26 -9.19 -2.90 -10.56
C ARG A 26 -7.68 -2.92 -10.75
N ALA A 27 -6.90 -2.49 -9.75
CA ALA A 27 -5.45 -2.45 -9.83
C ALA A 27 -4.78 -3.83 -9.65
N PHE A 28 -5.39 -4.68 -8.83
CA PHE A 28 -4.84 -5.96 -8.38
C PHE A 28 -5.66 -7.16 -8.84
N GLY A 29 -6.62 -7.03 -9.75
CA GLY A 29 -7.42 -8.13 -10.30
C GLY A 29 -6.67 -9.09 -11.24
N THR A 30 -5.40 -9.38 -10.95
CA THR A 30 -4.61 -10.38 -11.67
C THR A 30 -5.05 -11.79 -11.25
N PRO A 31 -4.84 -12.83 -12.09
CA PRO A 31 -5.22 -14.20 -11.73
C PRO A 31 -4.67 -14.65 -10.37
N HIS A 32 -3.40 -14.34 -10.09
CA HIS A 32 -2.77 -14.68 -8.81
C HIS A 32 -3.45 -14.04 -7.60
N ASN A 33 -3.78 -12.74 -7.68
CA ASN A 33 -4.44 -12.06 -6.57
C ASN A 33 -5.91 -12.48 -6.41
N LEU A 34 -6.57 -12.87 -7.50
CA LEU A 34 -7.92 -13.41 -7.46
C LEU A 34 -7.97 -14.83 -6.87
N GLU A 35 -6.87 -15.57 -6.89
CA GLU A 35 -6.74 -16.82 -6.13
C GLU A 35 -6.64 -16.56 -4.62
N LEU A 36 -6.01 -15.46 -4.20
CA LEU A 36 -5.97 -15.03 -2.80
C LEU A 36 -7.34 -14.50 -2.34
N PHE A 37 -7.89 -13.56 -3.11
CA PHE A 37 -9.12 -12.83 -2.83
C PHE A 37 -10.03 -12.86 -4.07
N PRO A 38 -10.96 -13.82 -4.15
CA PRO A 38 -11.93 -13.84 -5.23
C PRO A 38 -12.76 -12.56 -5.29
N ASP A 39 -13.08 -12.10 -6.51
CA ASP A 39 -13.90 -10.92 -6.75
C ASP A 39 -15.39 -11.23 -6.53
N THR A 40 -15.78 -11.28 -5.25
CA THR A 40 -17.16 -11.57 -4.82
C THR A 40 -17.68 -10.48 -3.87
N PRO A 41 -19.01 -10.25 -3.81
CA PRO A 41 -19.58 -9.28 -2.87
C PRO A 41 -19.20 -9.52 -1.40
N ALA A 42 -18.99 -10.78 -1.01
CA ALA A 42 -18.61 -11.13 0.35
C ALA A 42 -17.17 -10.72 0.67
N VAL A 43 -16.23 -10.95 -0.25
CA VAL A 43 -14.83 -10.51 -0.10
C VAL A 43 -14.71 -8.99 -0.18
N HIS A 44 -15.53 -8.32 -1.01
CA HIS A 44 -15.64 -6.85 -1.00
C HIS A 44 -16.11 -6.31 0.35
N THR A 45 -17.13 -6.94 0.94
CA THR A 45 -17.64 -6.56 2.27
C THR A 45 -16.56 -6.74 3.33
N TRP A 46 -15.83 -7.86 3.30
CA TRP A 46 -14.70 -8.10 4.20
C TRP A 46 -13.59 -7.04 4.05
N TRP A 47 -13.22 -6.67 2.82
CA TRP A 47 -12.24 -5.60 2.58
C TRP A 47 -12.72 -4.25 3.11
N ASN A 48 -14.00 -3.93 2.93
CA ASN A 48 -14.59 -2.70 3.46
C ASN A 48 -14.54 -2.66 4.98
N GLU A 49 -14.93 -3.75 5.65
CA GLU A 49 -14.91 -3.85 7.11
C GLU A 49 -13.47 -3.79 7.66
N ALA A 50 -12.52 -4.48 7.03
CA ALA A 50 -11.11 -4.46 7.41
C ALA A 50 -10.50 -3.06 7.29
N ASN A 51 -10.70 -2.39 6.14
CA ASN A 51 -10.21 -1.03 5.93
C ASN A 51 -10.91 -0.02 6.86
N TYR A 52 -12.21 -0.16 7.11
CA TYR A 52 -12.94 0.70 8.05
C TYR A 52 -12.39 0.56 9.46
N TYR A 53 -12.21 -0.68 9.92
CA TYR A 53 -11.69 -0.95 11.24
C TYR A 53 -10.30 -0.32 11.42
N ASP A 54 -9.41 -0.54 10.46
CA ASP A 54 -8.06 0.04 10.47
C ASP A 54 -8.11 1.58 10.47
N LEU A 55 -8.89 2.19 9.57
CA LEU A 55 -9.03 3.65 9.46
C LEU A 55 -9.49 4.29 10.78
N VAL A 56 -10.43 3.67 11.48
CA VAL A 56 -11.04 4.25 12.69
C VAL A 56 -10.25 3.91 13.97
N ASN A 57 -9.58 2.77 14.03
CA ASN A 57 -9.00 2.24 15.26
C ASN A 57 -7.46 2.26 15.29
N LYS A 58 -6.79 2.36 14.13
CA LYS A 58 -5.34 2.34 14.03
C LYS A 58 -4.79 3.73 13.70
N SER A 59 -4.69 4.60 14.70
CA SER A 59 -4.19 5.98 14.56
C SER A 59 -2.74 6.13 14.10
N TYR A 60 -2.00 5.02 14.00
CA TYR A 60 -0.66 4.95 13.42
C TYR A 60 -0.69 4.58 11.93
N GLN A 61 -1.86 4.32 11.35
CA GLN A 61 -2.04 4.09 9.93
C GLN A 61 -2.66 5.32 9.28
N GLU A 62 -2.09 5.68 8.13
CA GLU A 62 -2.46 6.86 7.38
C GLU A 62 -2.96 6.41 6.00
N TYR A 63 -4.26 6.62 5.77
CA TYR A 63 -4.90 6.33 4.49
C TYR A 63 -5.04 7.61 3.70
N LEU A 64 -4.39 7.65 2.54
CA LEU A 64 -4.35 8.80 1.67
C LEU A 64 -4.91 8.42 0.30
N LYS A 65 -5.65 9.34 -0.30
CA LYS A 65 -6.19 9.20 -1.65
C LYS A 65 -5.71 10.33 -2.53
N VAL A 66 -5.66 10.05 -3.83
CA VAL A 66 -5.47 11.05 -4.87
C VAL A 66 -6.74 11.10 -5.70
N VAL A 67 -7.24 12.31 -5.92
CA VAL A 67 -8.43 12.60 -6.71
C VAL A 67 -8.11 13.61 -7.81
N ASP A 68 -8.94 13.65 -8.85
CA ASP A 68 -8.95 14.77 -9.79
C ASP A 68 -9.74 15.93 -9.16
N VAL A 69 -9.18 17.13 -9.12
CA VAL A 69 -9.86 18.32 -8.57
C VAL A 69 -11.18 18.60 -9.30
N ALA A 70 -11.26 18.26 -10.60
CA ALA A 70 -12.50 18.41 -11.36
C ALA A 70 -13.57 17.36 -10.97
N ARG A 71 -13.16 16.23 -10.38
CA ARG A 71 -14.02 15.08 -10.03
C ARG A 71 -13.56 14.49 -8.70
N PRO A 72 -13.81 15.18 -7.57
CA PRO A 72 -13.28 14.78 -6.27
C PRO A 72 -13.84 13.45 -5.73
N GLY A 73 -14.95 12.94 -6.31
CA GLY A 73 -15.47 11.61 -6.01
C GLY A 73 -14.75 10.48 -6.74
N ASP A 74 -13.98 10.79 -7.79
CA ASP A 74 -13.20 9.80 -8.54
C ASP A 74 -11.86 9.59 -7.83
N ILE A 75 -11.80 8.61 -6.93
CA ILE A 75 -10.53 8.16 -6.36
C ILE A 75 -9.70 7.52 -7.47
N ILE A 76 -8.58 8.15 -7.79
CA ILE A 76 -7.64 7.72 -8.82
C ILE A 76 -6.64 6.71 -8.26
N ALA A 77 -6.16 6.97 -7.06
CA ALA A 77 -5.17 6.14 -6.38
C ALA A 77 -5.37 6.28 -4.87
N TYR A 78 -4.93 5.29 -4.12
CA TYR A 78 -4.83 5.40 -2.67
C TYR A 78 -3.58 4.68 -2.16
N GLY A 79 -3.12 5.11 -0.99
CA GLY A 79 -2.01 4.53 -0.27
C GLY A 79 -2.37 4.35 1.19
N LYS A 80 -1.90 3.25 1.78
CA LYS A 80 -2.01 2.96 3.20
C LYS A 80 -0.61 2.87 3.79
N TRP A 81 -0.27 3.81 4.67
CA TRP A 81 1.01 3.86 5.36
C TRP A 81 0.84 3.36 6.78
N ASP A 82 1.76 2.51 7.24
CA ASP A 82 1.90 2.17 8.65
C ASP A 82 3.14 2.88 9.21
N LEU A 83 2.91 3.75 10.20
CA LEU A 83 3.96 4.56 10.82
C LEU A 83 4.62 3.89 12.03
N GLN A 84 4.09 2.75 12.51
CA GLN A 84 4.65 2.03 13.67
C GLN A 84 4.62 0.50 13.49
N PRO A 85 4.98 -0.07 12.33
CA PRO A 85 4.61 -1.43 11.92
C PRO A 85 5.03 -2.56 12.87
N ASP A 86 6.02 -2.35 13.73
CA ASP A 86 6.42 -3.34 14.75
C ASP A 86 5.50 -3.39 15.99
N LYS A 87 4.61 -2.40 16.16
CA LYS A 87 3.69 -2.29 17.31
C LYS A 87 2.23 -2.55 16.96
N CYS A 88 1.93 -2.74 15.67
CA CYS A 88 0.57 -2.65 15.13
C CYS A 88 -0.27 -3.92 15.25
N GLY A 89 0.31 -5.00 15.78
CA GLY A 89 -0.38 -6.28 15.90
C GLY A 89 -0.64 -6.93 14.55
N GLU A 90 -1.78 -7.59 14.42
CA GLU A 90 -2.15 -8.30 13.18
C GLU A 90 -2.48 -7.33 12.04
N ARG A 91 -1.93 -7.62 10.87
CA ARG A 91 -2.10 -6.82 9.64
C ARG A 91 -3.53 -6.92 9.08
N TYR A 92 -4.14 -8.09 9.18
CA TYR A 92 -5.47 -8.38 8.65
C TYR A 92 -6.34 -9.06 9.73
N PRO A 93 -7.67 -8.85 9.70
CA PRO A 93 -8.58 -9.69 10.49
C PRO A 93 -8.58 -11.13 9.94
N PRO A 94 -9.23 -12.08 10.63
CA PRO A 94 -9.42 -13.43 10.11
C PRO A 94 -9.98 -13.41 8.68
N TRP A 95 -9.40 -14.23 7.80
CA TRP A 95 -9.78 -14.29 6.39
C TRP A 95 -11.24 -14.70 6.21
N HIS A 96 -11.92 -14.10 5.22
CA HIS A 96 -13.26 -14.53 4.84
C HIS A 96 -13.22 -15.98 4.32
N PRO A 97 -14.25 -16.82 4.54
CA PRO A 97 -14.27 -18.21 4.04
C PRO A 97 -14.14 -18.38 2.52
N GLU A 98 -14.48 -17.34 1.75
CA GLU A 98 -14.29 -17.33 0.29
C GLU A 98 -12.86 -16.94 -0.13
N SER A 99 -12.05 -16.39 0.76
CA SER A 99 -10.64 -16.13 0.49
C SER A 99 -9.81 -17.40 0.68
N ASN A 100 -8.70 -17.52 -0.05
CA ASN A 100 -7.79 -18.65 0.13
C ASN A 100 -6.87 -18.37 1.33
N ALA A 101 -7.32 -18.78 2.52
CA ALA A 101 -6.61 -18.53 3.77
C ALA A 101 -5.18 -19.10 3.78
N GLU A 102 -4.94 -20.27 3.17
CA GLU A 102 -3.61 -20.89 3.11
C GLU A 102 -2.65 -20.03 2.29
N LEU A 103 -3.06 -19.66 1.06
CA LEU A 103 -2.25 -18.81 0.20
C LEU A 103 -2.07 -17.40 0.79
N CYS A 104 -3.10 -16.84 1.42
CA CYS A 104 -3.00 -15.54 2.10
C CYS A 104 -2.00 -15.59 3.25
N ASN A 105 -2.04 -16.62 4.08
CA ASN A 105 -1.08 -16.81 5.18
C ASN A 105 0.35 -16.97 4.66
N GLN A 106 0.54 -17.76 3.60
CA GLN A 106 1.86 -17.93 2.98
C GLN A 106 2.39 -16.61 2.43
N PHE A 107 1.58 -15.91 1.63
CA PHE A 107 1.99 -14.69 0.94
C PHE A 107 2.23 -13.54 1.91
N PHE A 108 1.22 -13.16 2.71
CA PHE A 108 1.32 -12.03 3.62
C PHE A 108 2.19 -12.32 4.84
N GLY A 109 2.20 -13.57 5.32
CA GLY A 109 3.12 -14.01 6.36
C GLY A 109 4.57 -13.95 5.90
N GLY A 110 4.84 -14.34 4.65
CA GLY A 110 6.18 -14.22 4.05
C GLY A 110 6.65 -12.76 3.94
N ILE A 111 5.79 -11.85 3.46
CA ILE A 111 6.08 -10.41 3.42
C ILE A 111 6.42 -9.88 4.82
N GLU A 112 5.62 -10.24 5.83
CA GLU A 112 5.80 -9.76 7.19
C GLU A 112 7.07 -10.31 7.85
N ASN A 113 7.37 -11.59 7.65
CA ASN A 113 8.61 -12.22 8.12
C ASN A 113 9.83 -11.57 7.48
N GLN A 114 9.78 -11.32 6.16
CA GLN A 114 10.83 -10.63 5.45
C GLN A 114 11.05 -9.21 6.00
N ARG A 115 9.99 -8.42 6.17
CA ARG A 115 10.07 -7.07 6.74
C ARG A 115 10.76 -7.11 8.11
N LYS A 116 10.31 -7.98 9.02
CA LYS A 116 10.91 -8.11 10.37
C LYS A 116 12.39 -8.49 10.30
N ARG A 117 12.75 -9.45 9.44
CA ARG A 117 14.13 -9.91 9.25
C ARG A 117 15.06 -8.82 8.71
N LEU A 118 14.59 -8.04 7.74
CA LEU A 118 15.38 -7.01 7.09
C LEU A 118 15.46 -5.73 7.91
N MET A 119 14.39 -5.38 8.63
CA MET A 119 14.35 -4.17 9.45
C MET A 119 14.95 -4.35 10.84
N GLN A 120 14.99 -5.57 11.39
CA GLN A 120 15.65 -5.90 12.66
C GLN A 120 15.33 -4.95 13.83
N GLY A 121 14.07 -4.51 13.94
CA GLY A 121 13.59 -3.59 14.99
C GLY A 121 14.02 -2.13 14.81
N ARG A 122 14.66 -1.78 13.70
CA ARG A 122 14.96 -0.40 13.34
C ARG A 122 13.68 0.40 13.16
N LYS A 123 13.64 1.65 13.61
CA LYS A 123 12.53 2.57 13.33
C LYS A 123 12.32 2.74 11.82
N HIS A 124 11.13 2.37 11.35
CA HIS A 124 10.76 2.51 9.95
C HIS A 124 9.26 2.72 9.78
N TYR A 125 8.89 3.24 8.60
CA TYR A 125 7.54 3.24 8.08
C TYR A 125 7.39 2.15 7.03
N TYR A 126 6.16 1.70 6.81
CA TYR A 126 5.83 0.68 5.85
C TYR A 126 4.70 1.16 4.93
N LEU A 127 4.94 1.16 3.62
CA LEU A 127 3.86 1.37 2.65
C LEU A 127 3.14 0.03 2.46
N ASP A 128 2.04 -0.14 3.19
CA ASP A 128 1.27 -1.37 3.26
C ASP A 128 0.50 -1.67 1.96
N MET A 129 -0.03 -0.62 1.35
CA MET A 129 -0.79 -0.69 0.11
C MET A 129 -0.54 0.54 -0.75
N LEU A 130 -0.39 0.35 -2.04
CA LEU A 130 -0.39 1.41 -3.04
C LEU A 130 -1.13 0.93 -4.28
N ALA A 131 -2.32 1.46 -4.52
CA ALA A 131 -3.13 1.11 -5.67
C ALA A 131 -3.36 2.34 -6.55
N THR A 132 -3.31 2.17 -7.87
CA THR A 132 -3.71 3.19 -8.83
C THR A 132 -4.62 2.54 -9.86
N ASP A 133 -5.80 3.12 -10.07
CA ASP A 133 -6.74 2.65 -11.08
C ASP A 133 -6.04 2.60 -12.44
N PRO A 134 -6.10 1.46 -13.17
CA PRO A 134 -5.43 1.28 -14.45
C PRO A 134 -5.67 2.40 -15.47
N GLU A 135 -6.86 3.02 -15.49
CA GLU A 135 -7.19 4.11 -16.42
C GLU A 135 -6.41 5.41 -16.14
N TYR A 136 -5.85 5.53 -14.94
CA TYR A 136 -5.17 6.72 -14.45
C TYR A 136 -3.68 6.51 -14.16
N GLN A 137 -3.15 5.32 -14.49
CA GLN A 137 -1.74 5.01 -14.30
C GLN A 137 -0.82 5.89 -15.14
N ARG A 138 0.44 6.02 -14.70
CA ARG A 138 1.50 6.82 -15.34
C ARG A 138 1.20 8.32 -15.45
N GLN A 139 0.26 8.83 -14.64
CA GLN A 139 -0.10 10.25 -14.58
C GLN A 139 0.38 10.95 -13.29
N GLY A 140 1.14 10.25 -12.44
CA GLY A 140 1.80 10.83 -11.25
C GLY A 140 1.06 10.65 -9.92
N ALA A 141 -0.14 10.04 -9.91
CA ALA A 141 -0.91 9.84 -8.68
C ALA A 141 -0.15 9.03 -7.61
N ALA A 142 0.39 7.87 -7.97
CA ALA A 142 1.22 7.07 -7.08
C ALA A 142 2.45 7.83 -6.55
N SER A 143 3.04 8.72 -7.37
CA SER A 143 4.20 9.52 -6.96
C SER A 143 3.85 10.52 -5.85
N LEU A 144 2.64 11.10 -5.86
CA LEU A 144 2.19 11.99 -4.78
C LEU A 144 2.08 11.25 -3.44
N LEU A 145 1.54 10.03 -3.45
CA LEU A 145 1.40 9.19 -2.26
C LEU A 145 2.76 8.76 -1.70
N VAL A 146 3.69 8.38 -2.57
CA VAL A 146 5.06 8.00 -2.17
C VAL A 146 5.83 9.22 -1.63
N GLN A 147 5.74 10.37 -2.29
CA GLN A 147 6.40 11.60 -1.85
C GLN A 147 5.97 11.99 -0.44
N TRP A 148 4.67 11.93 -0.13
CA TRP A 148 4.15 12.26 1.19
C TRP A 148 4.82 11.42 2.30
N GLY A 149 4.92 10.10 2.09
CA GLY A 149 5.55 9.20 3.06
C GLY A 149 7.05 9.41 3.17
N CYS A 150 7.74 9.67 2.05
CA CYS A 150 9.15 10.05 2.05
C CYS A 150 9.42 11.34 2.84
N ASP A 151 8.62 12.37 2.62
CA ASP A 151 8.78 13.65 3.32
C ASP A 151 8.54 13.49 4.83
N LEU A 152 7.55 12.69 5.22
CA LEU A 152 7.28 12.39 6.62
C LEU A 152 8.41 11.58 7.26
N ALA A 153 8.91 10.56 6.56
CA ALA A 153 10.03 9.74 7.01
C ALA A 153 11.31 10.55 7.21
N ASP A 154 11.63 11.43 6.25
CA ASP A 154 12.78 12.33 6.31
C ASP A 154 12.69 13.26 7.52
N ARG A 155 11.52 13.90 7.74
CA ARG A 155 11.29 14.76 8.92
C ARG A 155 11.43 14.00 10.25
N ASN A 156 11.03 12.74 10.28
CA ASN A 156 10.97 11.95 11.51
C ASN A 156 12.20 11.06 11.72
N GLY A 157 13.19 11.11 10.83
CA GLY A 157 14.36 10.25 10.88
C GLY A 157 14.00 8.76 10.87
N ALA A 158 12.99 8.36 10.09
CA ALA A 158 12.55 6.98 9.96
C ALA A 158 12.99 6.41 8.60
N ALA A 159 13.46 5.15 8.57
CA ALA A 159 13.61 4.44 7.32
C ALA A 159 12.24 4.10 6.71
N ILE A 160 12.21 3.65 5.46
CA ILE A 160 10.99 3.15 4.82
C ILE A 160 11.26 1.76 4.26
N TYR A 161 10.34 0.83 4.50
CA TYR A 161 10.30 -0.47 3.88
C TYR A 161 9.10 -0.56 2.92
N ILE A 162 9.28 -1.24 1.79
CA ILE A 162 8.23 -1.54 0.82
C ILE A 162 8.40 -2.96 0.31
N ALA A 163 7.30 -3.71 0.24
CA ALA A 163 7.19 -4.95 -0.52
C ALA A 163 6.68 -4.63 -1.92
N SER A 164 7.58 -4.39 -2.88
CA SER A 164 7.23 -3.89 -4.22
C SER A 164 6.83 -5.03 -5.15
N SER A 165 5.87 -4.79 -6.04
CA SER A 165 5.75 -5.57 -7.28
C SER A 165 6.90 -5.23 -8.24
N SER A 166 7.13 -6.06 -9.25
CA SER A 166 8.10 -5.78 -10.33
C SER A 166 7.81 -4.46 -11.05
N GLU A 167 6.54 -4.13 -11.26
CA GLU A 167 6.09 -2.89 -11.90
C GLU A 167 6.36 -1.64 -11.04
N GLY A 168 6.25 -1.78 -9.71
CA GLY A 168 6.46 -0.70 -8.75
C GLY A 168 7.93 -0.27 -8.58
N VAL A 169 8.89 -1.16 -8.86
CA VAL A 169 10.33 -0.90 -8.61
C VAL A 169 10.81 0.40 -9.27
N GLY A 170 10.37 0.65 -10.51
CA GLY A 170 10.76 1.84 -11.26
C GLY A 170 10.23 3.14 -10.64
N LEU A 171 9.07 3.11 -9.97
CA LEU A 171 8.55 4.23 -9.21
C LEU A 171 9.42 4.46 -7.96
N TYR A 172 9.61 3.43 -7.15
CA TYR A 172 10.30 3.56 -5.87
C TYR A 172 11.76 3.98 -6.03
N ARG A 173 12.48 3.48 -7.05
CA ARG A 173 13.86 3.93 -7.34
C ARG A 173 13.98 5.44 -7.54
N LYS A 174 12.98 6.10 -8.15
CA LYS A 174 12.99 7.57 -8.32
C LYS A 174 12.97 8.34 -7.00
N PHE A 175 12.44 7.73 -5.95
CA PHE A 175 12.39 8.29 -4.60
C PHE A 175 13.63 7.95 -3.76
N GLY A 176 14.59 7.20 -4.33
CA GLY A 176 15.80 6.78 -3.64
C GLY A 176 15.64 5.47 -2.87
N PHE A 177 14.67 4.63 -3.24
CA PHE A 177 14.59 3.28 -2.72
C PHE A 177 15.60 2.37 -3.42
N GLU A 178 16.26 1.55 -2.63
CA GLU A 178 17.25 0.57 -3.06
C GLU A 178 16.71 -0.85 -2.80
N LEU A 179 17.23 -1.82 -3.55
CA LEU A 179 16.91 -3.23 -3.31
C LEU A 179 17.62 -3.69 -2.03
N LEU A 180 16.94 -4.46 -1.19
CA LEU A 180 17.60 -5.18 -0.11
C LEU A 180 18.13 -6.51 -0.65
N GLU A 181 19.42 -6.77 -0.46
CA GLU A 181 20.02 -8.08 -0.73
C GLU A 181 19.64 -9.10 0.36
N GLY A 182 19.55 -10.39 0.01
CA GLY A 182 19.09 -11.46 0.91
C GLY A 182 17.64 -11.88 0.69
N LEU A 183 17.32 -12.28 -0.55
CA LEU A 183 15.97 -12.52 -1.07
C LEU A 183 15.43 -13.94 -0.83
N ASP A 184 16.16 -14.80 -0.14
CA ASP A 184 15.90 -16.26 -0.11
C ASP A 184 14.52 -16.66 0.44
N ASP A 185 13.86 -15.77 1.20
CA ASP A 185 12.53 -16.00 1.80
C ASP A 185 11.42 -15.07 1.22
N THR A 186 11.68 -14.42 0.08
CA THR A 186 10.70 -13.49 -0.52
C THR A 186 9.56 -14.26 -1.18
N PRO A 187 8.28 -13.99 -0.89
CA PRO A 187 7.18 -14.51 -1.68
C PRO A 187 7.38 -14.17 -3.16
N GLU A 188 7.01 -15.09 -4.04
CA GLU A 188 7.13 -14.88 -5.48
C GLU A 188 6.43 -13.58 -5.91
N GLY A 189 7.07 -12.81 -6.78
CA GLY A 189 6.54 -11.52 -7.26
C GLY A 189 6.70 -10.34 -6.31
N VAL A 190 7.26 -10.54 -5.11
CA VAL A 190 7.59 -9.46 -4.18
C VAL A 190 9.08 -9.11 -4.27
N ILE A 191 9.39 -7.82 -4.20
CA ILE A 191 10.74 -7.28 -4.23
C ILE A 191 10.89 -6.33 -3.03
N PRO A 192 11.59 -6.71 -1.95
CA PRO A 192 11.83 -5.82 -0.83
C PRO A 192 12.69 -4.64 -1.26
N MET A 193 12.21 -3.45 -0.94
CA MET A 193 12.92 -2.21 -1.15
C MET A 193 12.99 -1.42 0.14
N PHE A 194 14.08 -0.70 0.33
CA PHE A 194 14.27 0.15 1.49
C PHE A 194 14.74 1.54 1.08
N ARG A 195 14.49 2.51 1.96
CA ARG A 195 15.00 3.86 1.81
C ARG A 195 15.37 4.42 3.18
N GLU A 196 16.56 5.00 3.26
CA GLU A 196 16.97 5.76 4.43
C GLU A 196 16.34 7.15 4.47
N PRO A 197 16.08 7.72 5.66
CA PRO A 197 15.67 9.12 5.74
C PRO A 197 16.82 10.00 5.24
N ARG A 198 16.49 11.00 4.43
CA ARG A 198 17.45 12.03 4.05
C ARG A 198 17.70 12.93 5.26
N THR A 199 18.94 13.01 5.71
CA THR A 199 19.33 14.00 6.71
C THR A 199 19.25 15.39 6.08
N ALA A 200 18.58 16.32 6.77
CA ALA A 200 18.74 17.74 6.47
C ALA A 200 20.21 18.10 6.75
N ASN A 201 20.97 18.41 5.71
CA ASN A 201 22.27 19.05 5.84
C ASN A 201 22.11 20.49 6.34
#